data_AF-A0AAW0FCY4-F1
#
_entry.id   AF-A0AAW0FCY4-F1
#
_cell.length_a   1.000
_cell.length_b   1.000
_cell.length_c   1.000
_cell.angle_alpha   90.00
_cell.angle_beta   90.00
_cell.angle_gamma   90.00
#
_symmetry.space_group_name_H-M   'P 1'
#
loop_
_entity.id
_entity.type
_entity.pdbx_description
1 polymer ?
#
loop_
_entity_poly.entity_id
_entity_poly.type
_entity_poly.pdbx_seq_one_letter_code
_entity_poly.pdbx_strand_id
1 'polypeptide(L)'
;MWTYIAGGKRLPVQWTAWLSHTRPHAPTYEELLADIERRRRLLQNVAMIEARDREAKEAARLESLVDSTTQSLLPTDPQASPQLANPQPRHADISPHQPAKSAGSSPSTQPPKPDPWEAARSKASSDEPQAWSPRAVRRGA
;
A
#
# COMPACT_ATOMS: atom_id res chain seq x y z
N MET A 1 20.86 25.37 28.90
CA MET A 1 22.10 25.27 28.11
C MET A 1 21.88 24.39 26.88
N TRP A 2 21.21 24.90 25.83
CA TRP A 2 21.18 24.37 24.44
C TRP A 2 20.61 25.48 23.53
N THR A 3 21.27 26.64 23.47
CA THR A 3 20.79 27.83 22.74
C THR A 3 20.78 27.65 21.22
N TYR A 4 21.38 26.58 20.70
CA TYR A 4 21.51 26.33 19.25
C TYR A 4 20.39 25.47 18.65
N ILE A 5 19.59 24.81 19.50
CA ILE A 5 18.40 24.05 19.06
C ILE A 5 17.15 24.95 19.12
N ALA A 6 17.18 25.99 19.96
CA ALA A 6 16.07 26.91 20.20
C ALA A 6 16.32 28.37 19.74
N GLY A 7 17.58 28.79 19.53
CA GLY A 7 17.94 30.13 19.06
C GLY A 7 18.01 30.21 17.53
N GLY A 8 17.84 31.41 16.96
CA GLY A 8 17.57 31.71 15.54
C GLY A 8 18.54 31.20 14.47
N LYS A 9 19.48 30.30 14.78
CA LYS A 9 20.33 29.57 13.83
C LYS A 9 20.09 28.07 14.01
N ARG A 10 19.16 27.51 13.22
CA ARG A 10 18.86 26.06 13.19
C ARG A 10 20.04 25.30 12.58
N LEU A 11 20.70 24.44 13.37
CA LEU A 11 21.69 23.51 12.81
C LEU A 11 21.01 22.40 12.01
N PRO A 12 21.69 21.87 10.96
CA PRO A 12 21.26 20.63 10.32
C PRO A 12 21.14 19.49 11.34
N VAL A 13 20.16 18.62 11.16
CA VAL A 13 19.85 17.53 12.08
C VAL A 13 21.06 16.61 12.31
N GLN A 14 21.87 16.42 11.28
CA GLN A 14 23.07 15.60 11.31
C GLN A 14 24.11 16.13 12.32
N TRP A 15 24.25 17.45 12.43
CA TRP A 15 25.11 18.09 13.44
C TRP A 15 24.53 17.94 14.83
N THR A 16 23.21 18.11 14.98
CA THR A 16 22.57 17.95 16.30
C THR A 16 22.71 16.53 16.82
N ALA A 17 22.64 15.51 15.95
CA ALA A 17 22.82 14.10 16.31
C ALA A 17 24.26 13.77 16.74
N TRP A 18 25.25 14.39 16.10
CA TRP A 18 26.65 14.23 16.52
C TRP A 18 26.92 14.94 17.85
N LEU A 19 26.44 16.17 18.03
CA LEU A 19 26.60 16.94 19.27
C LEU A 19 25.84 16.32 20.46
N SER A 20 24.73 15.63 20.20
CA SER A 20 24.01 14.85 21.20
C SER A 20 24.59 13.45 21.43
N HIS A 21 25.71 13.11 20.77
CA HIS A 21 26.38 11.81 20.84
C HIS A 21 25.49 10.61 20.44
N THR A 22 24.38 10.85 19.73
CA THR A 22 23.57 9.77 19.16
C THR A 22 24.15 9.23 17.86
N ARG A 23 25.07 9.99 17.24
CA ARG A 23 25.86 9.57 16.09
C ARG A 23 27.34 9.51 16.46
N PRO A 24 28.06 8.40 16.19
CA PRO A 24 29.47 8.24 16.57
C PRO A 24 30.43 9.06 15.69
N HIS A 25 30.10 9.25 14.42
CA HIS A 25 30.94 9.98 13.46
C HIS A 25 30.34 11.34 13.13
N ALA A 26 31.22 12.33 12.94
CA ALA A 26 30.80 13.65 12.52
C ALA A 26 30.18 13.61 11.10
N PRO A 27 29.17 14.45 10.81
CA PRO A 27 28.65 14.57 9.45
C PRO A 27 29.73 15.08 8.49
N THR A 28 29.75 14.53 7.28
CA THR A 28 30.65 15.01 6.22
C THR A 28 30.03 16.18 5.48
N TYR A 29 30.86 17.00 4.84
CA TYR A 29 30.38 18.14 4.05
C TYR A 29 29.49 17.69 2.87
N GLU A 30 29.87 16.61 2.19
CA GLU A 30 29.11 16.02 1.07
C GLU A 30 27.73 15.54 1.49
N GLU A 31 27.61 14.94 2.69
CA GLU A 31 26.31 14.50 3.24
C GLU A 31 25.36 15.68 3.43
N LEU A 32 25.88 16.82 3.92
CA LEU A 32 25.08 18.03 4.12
C LEU A 32 24.61 18.62 2.79
N LEU A 33 25.49 18.66 1.78
CA LEU A 33 25.13 19.09 0.43
C LEU A 33 24.07 18.17 -0.20
N ALA A 34 24.26 16.86 -0.10
CA ALA A 34 23.33 15.87 -0.60
C ALA A 34 21.94 16.00 0.06
N ASP A 35 21.89 16.28 1.37
CA ASP A 35 20.62 16.51 2.07
C ASP A 35 19.92 17.80 1.61
N ILE A 36 20.67 18.87 1.36
CA ILE A 36 20.11 20.12 0.79
C ILE A 36 19.52 19.86 -0.59
N GLU A 37 20.24 19.17 -1.47
CA GLU A 37 19.75 18.82 -2.80
C GLU A 37 18.52 17.91 -2.76
N ARG A 38 18.56 16.88 -1.90
CA ARG A 38 17.44 15.97 -1.69
C ARG A 38 16.19 16.75 -1.25
N ARG A 39 16.33 17.67 -0.30
CA ARG A 39 15.22 18.50 0.18
C ARG A 39 14.66 19.37 -0.93
N ARG A 40 15.52 19.94 -1.79
CA ARG A 40 15.09 20.71 -2.96
C ARG A 40 14.25 19.88 -3.93
N ARG A 41 14.70 18.66 -4.27
CA ARG A 41 13.96 17.74 -5.15
C ARG A 41 12.63 17.31 -4.52
N LEU A 42 12.63 17.05 -3.21
CA LEU A 42 11.41 16.69 -2.48
C LEU A 42 10.38 17.81 -2.54
N LEU A 43 10.77 19.06 -2.29
CA LEU A 43 9.86 20.20 -2.36
C LEU A 43 9.23 20.36 -3.75
N GLN A 44 10.01 20.13 -4.81
CA GLN A 44 9.50 20.14 -6.18
C GLN A 44 8.48 19.01 -6.41
N ASN A 45 8.78 17.79 -5.96
CA ASN A 45 7.87 16.66 -6.09
C ASN A 45 6.58 16.86 -5.30
N VAL A 46 6.68 17.40 -4.08
CA VAL A 46 5.52 17.74 -3.25
C VAL A 46 4.65 18.77 -3.97
N ALA A 47 5.23 19.84 -4.52
CA ALA A 47 4.47 20.85 -5.25
C ALA A 47 3.73 20.26 -6.47
N MET A 48 4.34 19.33 -7.20
CA MET A 48 3.69 18.65 -8.32
C MET A 48 2.52 17.76 -7.86
N ILE A 49 2.67 17.04 -6.75
CA ILE A 49 1.61 16.19 -6.19
C ILE A 49 0.47 17.05 -5.68
N GLU A 50 0.77 18.12 -4.94
CA GLU A 50 -0.25 19.04 -4.42
C GLU A 50 -1.06 19.72 -5.53
N ALA A 51 -0.43 20.04 -6.67
CA ALA A 51 -1.14 20.57 -7.83
C ALA A 51 -2.14 19.55 -8.40
N ARG A 52 -1.70 18.30 -8.61
CA ARG A 52 -2.57 17.21 -9.09
C ARG A 52 -3.70 16.90 -8.12
N ASP A 53 -3.39 16.84 -6.82
CA ASP A 53 -4.38 16.60 -5.76
C ASP A 53 -5.43 17.71 -5.71
N ARG A 54 -5.05 18.95 -5.99
CA ARG A 54 -6.00 20.07 -6.05
C ARG A 54 -6.96 19.93 -7.22
N GLU A 55 -6.44 19.66 -8.41
CA GLU A 55 -7.26 19.44 -9.61
C GLU A 55 -8.21 18.25 -9.44
N ALA A 56 -7.73 17.14 -8.92
CA ALA A 56 -8.56 15.95 -8.66
C ALA A 56 -9.67 16.24 -7.63
N LYS A 57 -9.38 17.00 -6.57
CA LYS A 57 -10.39 17.41 -5.58
C LYS A 57 -11.43 18.35 -6.17
N GLU A 58 -11.03 19.26 -7.05
CA GLU A 58 -11.96 20.15 -7.74
C GLU A 58 -12.87 19.37 -8.71
N ALA A 59 -12.33 18.45 -9.49
CA ALA A 59 -13.10 17.58 -10.39
C ALA A 59 -14.09 16.70 -9.60
N ALA A 60 -13.63 16.00 -8.55
CA ALA A 60 -14.48 15.18 -7.71
C ALA A 60 -15.59 16.00 -7.01
N ARG A 61 -15.29 17.25 -6.62
CA ARG A 61 -16.31 18.16 -6.09
C ARG A 61 -17.38 18.45 -7.15
N LEU A 62 -16.99 18.81 -8.37
CA LEU A 62 -17.95 19.06 -9.44
C LEU A 62 -18.81 17.82 -9.75
N GLU A 63 -18.20 16.65 -9.86
CA GLU A 63 -18.92 15.38 -10.06
C GLU A 63 -19.94 15.13 -8.94
N SER A 64 -19.55 15.32 -7.68
CA SER A 64 -20.46 15.15 -6.54
C SER A 64 -21.68 16.08 -6.57
N LEU A 65 -21.53 17.31 -7.08
CA LEU A 65 -22.66 18.23 -7.28
C LEU A 65 -23.59 17.77 -8.41
N VAL A 66 -23.02 17.24 -9.51
CA VAL A 66 -23.80 16.72 -10.64
C VAL A 66 -24.60 15.49 -10.22
N ASP A 67 -23.97 14.54 -9.52
CA ASP A 67 -24.65 13.33 -9.02
C ASP A 67 -25.76 13.66 -8.00
N SER A 68 -25.54 14.65 -7.14
CA SER A 68 -26.58 15.12 -6.21
C SER A 68 -27.78 15.73 -6.96
N THR A 69 -27.52 16.42 -8.08
CA THR A 69 -28.58 17.04 -8.90
C THR A 69 -29.37 15.98 -9.69
N THR A 70 -28.71 14.94 -10.22
CA THR A 70 -29.38 13.87 -10.95
C THR A 70 -30.19 12.94 -10.04
N GLN A 71 -29.71 12.64 -8.82
CA GLN A 71 -30.50 11.85 -7.86
C GLN A 71 -31.77 12.57 -7.37
N SER A 72 -31.77 13.90 -7.32
CA SER A 72 -32.96 14.66 -6.91
C SER A 72 -34.08 14.71 -7.97
N LEU A 73 -33.84 14.22 -9.20
CA LEU A 73 -34.83 14.17 -10.28
C LEU A 73 -35.48 12.80 -10.49
N LEU A 74 -35.14 11.78 -9.68
CA LEU A 74 -35.88 10.51 -9.66
C LEU A 74 -37.04 10.57 -8.66
N PRO A 75 -38.30 10.31 -9.08
CA PRO A 75 -39.40 10.11 -8.15
C PRO A 75 -39.12 8.89 -7.26
N THR A 76 -39.19 9.10 -5.95
CA THR A 76 -39.22 8.03 -4.94
C THR A 76 -40.60 7.36 -4.97
N ASP A 77 -40.67 6.11 -5.42
CA ASP A 77 -41.76 5.21 -5.07
C ASP A 77 -41.48 4.58 -3.70
N PRO A 78 -42.37 4.71 -2.70
CA PRO A 78 -42.25 3.98 -1.45
C PRO A 78 -43.07 2.69 -1.57
N GLN A 79 -42.42 1.54 -1.75
CA GLN A 79 -43.07 0.26 -1.43
C GLN A 79 -42.14 -0.69 -0.68
N ALA A 80 -42.27 -0.63 0.64
CA ALA A 80 -41.87 -1.70 1.54
C ALA A 80 -42.94 -2.81 1.51
N SER A 81 -42.50 -4.06 1.38
CA SER A 81 -43.18 -5.23 1.96
C SER A 81 -42.12 -6.26 2.38
N PRO A 82 -42.13 -6.74 3.63
CA PRO A 82 -41.24 -7.78 4.12
C PRO A 82 -41.88 -9.16 3.87
N GLN A 83 -41.10 -10.15 3.43
CA GLN A 83 -41.57 -11.53 3.46
C GLN A 83 -40.46 -12.47 3.96
N LEU A 84 -40.56 -12.80 5.24
CA LEU A 84 -39.96 -14.00 5.84
C LEU A 84 -40.60 -15.24 5.20
N ALA A 85 -39.78 -16.19 4.74
CA ALA A 85 -39.90 -17.62 5.06
C ALA A 85 -38.81 -18.42 4.33
N ASN A 86 -37.85 -18.94 5.11
CA ASN A 86 -37.04 -20.11 4.75
C ASN A 86 -37.91 -21.37 5.05
N PRO A 87 -37.81 -22.47 4.28
CA PRO A 87 -36.83 -23.50 4.66
C PRO A 87 -36.17 -24.28 3.49
N GLN A 88 -34.94 -24.74 3.75
CA GLN A 88 -34.20 -25.76 2.97
C GLN A 88 -35.01 -27.04 2.72
N PRO A 89 -34.60 -27.82 1.71
CA PRO A 89 -34.26 -29.21 1.96
C PRO A 89 -32.83 -29.57 1.53
N ARG A 90 -32.20 -30.38 2.38
CA ARG A 90 -30.90 -31.01 2.18
C ARG A 90 -31.07 -32.42 1.59
N HIS A 91 -29.97 -32.91 0.99
CA HIS A 91 -29.54 -34.31 0.83
C HIS A 91 -29.79 -35.05 -0.49
N ALA A 92 -28.83 -35.97 -0.73
CA ALA A 92 -28.64 -36.97 -1.79
C ALA A 92 -27.92 -36.47 -3.06
N ASP A 93 -26.84 -37.08 -3.56
CA ASP A 93 -26.21 -38.35 -3.19
C ASP A 93 -24.83 -38.54 -3.86
N ILE A 94 -23.93 -39.20 -3.10
CA ILE A 94 -23.06 -40.32 -3.50
C ILE A 94 -21.95 -40.12 -4.57
N SER A 95 -20.70 -40.23 -4.09
CA SER A 95 -19.50 -40.65 -4.85
C SER A 95 -19.60 -42.13 -5.29
N PRO A 96 -18.92 -42.60 -6.35
CA PRO A 96 -17.56 -43.14 -6.13
C PRO A 96 -16.62 -43.07 -7.34
N HIS A 97 -15.31 -42.94 -7.10
CA HIS A 97 -14.30 -43.93 -7.53
C HIS A 97 -12.86 -43.49 -7.18
N GLN A 98 -12.28 -44.21 -6.22
CA GLN A 98 -10.86 -44.57 -6.12
C GLN A 98 -10.59 -45.81 -7.02
N PRO A 99 -9.35 -46.21 -7.39
CA PRO A 99 -8.15 -46.34 -6.53
C PRO A 99 -6.85 -45.89 -7.28
N ALA A 100 -5.58 -46.01 -6.88
CA ALA A 100 -4.87 -46.74 -5.83
C ALA A 100 -3.40 -46.20 -5.76
N LYS A 101 -2.71 -46.52 -4.66
CA LYS A 101 -1.26 -46.88 -4.57
C LYS A 101 -0.17 -45.79 -4.47
N SER A 102 0.34 -45.70 -3.25
CA SER A 102 1.72 -46.07 -2.85
C SER A 102 2.94 -45.22 -3.28
N ALA A 103 3.61 -44.71 -2.24
CA ALA A 103 5.05 -44.74 -1.99
C ALA A 103 6.00 -43.98 -2.95
N GLY A 104 6.68 -42.98 -2.39
CA GLY A 104 7.83 -42.35 -3.02
C GLY A 104 8.44 -41.25 -2.15
N SER A 105 9.11 -41.63 -1.06
CA SER A 105 10.16 -40.78 -0.48
C SER A 105 11.28 -40.65 -1.50
N SER A 106 11.62 -39.42 -1.88
CA SER A 106 12.94 -39.08 -2.41
C SER A 106 13.27 -37.61 -2.10
N PRO A 107 14.50 -37.32 -1.66
CA PRO A 107 14.93 -35.99 -1.26
C PRO A 107 15.15 -35.14 -2.52
N SER A 108 14.31 -34.12 -2.71
CA SER A 108 14.56 -33.12 -3.74
C SER A 108 15.60 -32.13 -3.22
N THR A 109 16.84 -32.31 -3.68
CA THR A 109 17.90 -31.28 -3.67
C THR A 109 17.31 -29.97 -4.19
N GLN A 110 17.16 -28.96 -3.33
CA GLN A 110 16.77 -27.62 -3.76
C GLN A 110 17.90 -27.03 -4.62
N PRO A 111 17.63 -26.64 -5.89
CA PRO A 111 18.55 -25.79 -6.63
C PRO A 111 18.65 -24.40 -5.96
N PRO A 112 19.75 -23.66 -6.19
CA PRO A 112 19.98 -22.35 -5.57
C PRO A 112 18.81 -21.40 -5.86
N LYS A 113 18.38 -20.66 -4.82
CA LYS A 113 17.32 -19.66 -4.92
C LYS A 113 17.65 -18.68 -6.05
N PRO A 114 16.78 -18.48 -7.05
CA PRO A 114 17.01 -17.48 -8.09
C PRO A 114 17.06 -16.08 -7.47
N ASP A 115 17.95 -15.25 -8.01
CA ASP A 115 18.18 -13.87 -7.59
C ASP A 115 16.83 -13.10 -7.63
N PRO A 116 16.38 -12.46 -6.53
CA PRO A 116 15.07 -11.79 -6.46
C PRO A 116 14.84 -10.73 -7.54
N TRP A 117 15.90 -10.28 -8.21
CA TRP A 117 15.84 -9.24 -9.25
C TRP A 117 15.64 -9.74 -10.68
N GLU A 118 15.68 -11.06 -10.94
CA GLU A 118 15.39 -11.60 -12.28
C GLU A 118 13.88 -11.63 -12.59
N ALA A 119 13.05 -11.90 -11.59
CA ALA A 119 11.60 -11.92 -11.74
C ALA A 119 11.00 -10.52 -12.00
N ALA A 120 11.71 -9.46 -11.59
CA ALA A 120 11.31 -8.08 -11.84
C ALA A 120 11.67 -7.62 -13.27
N ARG A 121 12.77 -8.12 -13.85
CA ARG A 121 13.20 -7.77 -15.22
C ARG A 121 12.40 -8.47 -16.31
N SER A 122 11.86 -9.65 -16.02
CA SER A 122 11.09 -10.47 -16.97
C SER A 122 9.59 -10.13 -17.03
N LYS A 123 9.06 -9.35 -16.08
CA LYS A 123 7.67 -8.87 -16.10
C LYS A 123 7.55 -7.53 -16.82
N ALA A 124 7.81 -7.56 -18.12
CA ALA A 124 7.25 -6.56 -19.02
C ALA A 124 5.76 -6.91 -19.26
N SER A 125 4.89 -5.91 -19.09
CA SER A 125 3.46 -5.84 -19.43
C SER A 125 2.48 -6.80 -18.73
N SER A 126 1.89 -6.33 -17.63
CA SER A 126 0.41 -6.25 -17.54
C SER A 126 0.07 -5.09 -16.60
N ASP A 127 -0.48 -4.01 -17.15
CA ASP A 127 -0.91 -2.80 -16.44
C ASP A 127 -2.36 -2.95 -15.96
N GLU A 128 -2.65 -4.08 -15.32
CA GLU A 128 -3.97 -4.34 -14.73
C GLU A 128 -3.89 -4.18 -13.20
N PRO A 129 -4.90 -3.53 -12.58
CA PRO A 129 -4.93 -3.37 -11.14
C PRO A 129 -5.11 -4.73 -10.47
N GLN A 130 -4.03 -5.25 -9.89
CA GLN A 130 -4.09 -6.49 -9.14
C GLN A 130 -4.85 -6.28 -7.82
N ALA A 131 -5.90 -7.07 -7.59
CA ALA A 131 -6.70 -7.01 -6.38
C ALA A 131 -5.84 -7.27 -5.13
N TRP A 132 -5.88 -6.35 -4.16
CA TRP A 132 -5.19 -6.50 -2.89
C TRP A 132 -5.87 -7.61 -2.06
N SER A 133 -5.12 -8.68 -1.75
CA SER A 133 -5.57 -9.76 -0.88
C SER A 133 -4.77 -9.76 0.44
N PRO A 134 -5.40 -9.46 1.59
CA PRO A 134 -4.71 -9.48 2.87
C PRO A 134 -4.37 -10.92 3.28
N ARG A 135 -3.10 -11.20 3.57
CA ARG A 135 -2.65 -12.47 4.15
C ARG A 135 -2.75 -12.41 5.67
N ALA A 136 -3.65 -13.20 6.25
CA ALA A 136 -3.69 -13.41 7.69
C ALA A 136 -2.51 -14.31 8.11
N VAL A 137 -1.50 -13.74 8.78
CA VAL A 137 -0.41 -14.50 9.39
C VAL A 137 -0.92 -15.09 10.70
N ARG A 138 -1.14 -16.41 10.74
CA ARG A 138 -1.37 -17.13 12.01
C ARG A 138 -0.01 -17.43 12.63
N ARG A 139 0.31 -16.77 13.74
CA ARG A 139 1.43 -17.18 14.60
C ARG A 139 0.97 -18.41 15.39
N GLY A 140 1.80 -19.46 15.38
CA GLY A 140 1.50 -20.77 15.97
C GLY A 140 1.21 -20.71 17.48
N ALA A 141 0.43 -21.70 17.91
CA ALA A 141 0.10 -22.04 19.28
C ALA A 141 1.30 -22.60 20.05
#